data_AF-A0ABD4WWK7-F1
#
_entry.id   AF-A0ABD4WWK7-F1
#
_cell.length_a   1.000
_cell.length_b   1.000
_cell.length_c   1.000
_cell.angle_alpha   90.00
_cell.angle_beta   90.00
_cell.angle_gamma   90.00
#
_symmetry.space_group_name_H-M   'P 1'
#
loop_
_entity.id
_entity.type
_entity.pdbx_description
1 polymer ?
#
loop_
_entity_poly.entity_id
_entity_poly.type
_entity_poly.pdbx_seq_one_letter_code
_entity_poly.pdbx_strand_id
1 'polypeptide(L)'
;MYEFLEEEIKKIYQDDNKKLRTQTVLYGEIEGSWHTHLHPGLTQEEIEKFELRVGRNFPVTYKEFLSSYNGCYLFDLLRMGGRELDSYKGLTIEEQVRSTVDVQDIQEIHLRKRTPKEHFIFADSLVKNAYYVMDKDEKVLEVDFRTKKVIENYDTLKDFIVQIIQEGKDNIANEIYFEFR
;
A
#
# COMPACT_ATOMS: atom_id res chain seq x y z
N MET A 1 8.45 8.98 -10.78
CA MET A 1 9.45 8.00 -10.24
C MET A 1 8.84 6.61 -10.05
N TYR A 2 7.57 6.49 -9.63
CA TYR A 2 6.88 5.20 -9.48
C TYR A 2 6.00 4.80 -10.67
N GLU A 3 6.12 5.47 -11.82
CA GLU A 3 5.38 5.14 -13.06
C GLU A 3 5.56 3.67 -13.48
N PHE A 4 6.72 3.07 -13.16
CA PHE A 4 6.98 1.66 -13.40
C PHE A 4 5.94 0.73 -12.76
N LEU A 5 5.35 1.13 -11.62
CA LEU A 5 4.36 0.30 -10.92
C LEU A 5 3.13 0.13 -11.82
N GLU A 6 2.54 1.23 -12.30
CA GLU A 6 1.38 1.15 -13.19
C GLU A 6 1.71 0.48 -14.52
N GLU A 7 2.91 0.71 -15.08
CA GLU A 7 3.35 -0.01 -16.28
C GLU A 7 3.41 -1.53 -16.06
N GLU A 8 3.96 -1.99 -14.94
CA GLU A 8 4.02 -3.41 -14.62
C GLU A 8 2.63 -4.00 -14.34
N ILE A 9 1.79 -3.31 -13.56
CA ILE A 9 0.41 -3.76 -13.29
C ILE A 9 -0.40 -3.86 -14.60
N LYS A 10 -0.28 -2.88 -15.51
CA LYS A 10 -0.93 -2.93 -16.83
C LYS A 10 -0.43 -4.07 -17.70
N LYS A 11 0.85 -4.44 -17.63
CA LYS A 11 1.37 -5.62 -18.36
C LYS A 11 0.80 -6.92 -17.80
N ILE A 12 0.61 -7.01 -16.49
CA ILE A 12 0.09 -8.21 -15.82
C ILE A 12 -1.39 -8.42 -16.16
N TYR A 13 -2.22 -7.39 -16.00
CA TYR A 13 -3.68 -7.52 -16.12
C TYR A 13 -4.25 -7.09 -17.48
N GLN A 14 -3.45 -6.42 -18.30
CA GLN A 14 -3.87 -5.94 -19.63
C GLN A 14 -5.17 -5.12 -19.56
N ASP A 15 -6.21 -5.59 -20.22
CA ASP A 15 -7.51 -4.92 -20.30
C ASP A 15 -8.43 -5.21 -19.09
N ASP A 16 -8.01 -6.10 -18.17
CA ASP A 16 -8.75 -6.40 -16.95
C ASP A 16 -8.53 -5.32 -15.88
N ASN A 17 -9.18 -4.18 -16.11
CA ASN A 17 -9.15 -3.04 -15.22
C ASN A 17 -10.44 -2.23 -15.25
N LYS A 18 -10.68 -1.49 -14.17
CA LYS A 18 -11.81 -0.58 -14.02
C LYS A 18 -11.38 0.70 -13.31
N LYS A 19 -11.70 1.84 -13.91
CA LYS A 19 -11.46 3.16 -13.31
C LYS A 19 -12.71 3.68 -12.61
N LEU A 20 -12.60 3.98 -11.33
CA LEU A 20 -13.66 4.59 -10.52
C LEU A 20 -13.69 6.12 -10.71
N ARG A 21 -14.78 6.78 -10.28
CA ARG A 21 -14.89 8.25 -10.35
C ARG A 21 -13.87 8.94 -9.44
N THR A 22 -13.51 8.29 -8.33
CA THR A 22 -12.42 8.69 -7.43
C THR A 22 -11.04 8.65 -8.09
N GLN A 23 -10.95 8.24 -9.36
CA GLN A 23 -9.72 8.02 -10.13
C GLN A 23 -8.89 6.82 -9.67
N THR A 24 -9.31 6.08 -8.64
CA THR A 24 -8.75 4.76 -8.32
C THR A 24 -8.90 3.83 -9.52
N VAL A 25 -7.84 3.12 -9.87
CA VAL A 25 -7.87 2.07 -10.89
C VAL A 25 -7.77 0.72 -10.22
N LEU A 26 -8.74 -0.14 -10.50
CA LEU A 26 -8.83 -1.52 -10.03
C LEU A 26 -8.33 -2.45 -11.14
N TYR A 27 -7.63 -3.53 -10.78
CA TYR A 27 -7.07 -4.51 -11.71
C TYR A 27 -7.24 -5.93 -11.17
N GLY A 28 -7.39 -6.91 -12.07
CA GLY A 28 -7.53 -8.32 -11.70
C GLY A 28 -8.88 -8.61 -11.07
N GLU A 29 -9.94 -8.70 -11.87
CA GLU A 29 -11.27 -9.05 -11.40
C GLU A 29 -11.46 -10.57 -11.35
N ILE A 30 -11.79 -11.09 -10.17
CA ILE A 30 -12.12 -12.50 -9.97
C ILE A 30 -13.35 -12.57 -9.07
N GLU A 31 -14.43 -13.15 -9.61
CA GLU A 31 -15.70 -13.35 -8.91
C GLU A 31 -16.24 -12.07 -8.22
N GLY A 32 -16.08 -10.90 -8.85
CA GLY A 32 -16.51 -9.61 -8.33
C GLY A 32 -15.54 -8.94 -7.34
N SER A 33 -14.39 -9.55 -7.05
CA SER A 33 -13.32 -8.94 -6.27
C SER A 33 -12.19 -8.43 -7.16
N TRP A 34 -11.64 -7.28 -6.80
CA TRP A 34 -10.46 -6.70 -7.44
C TRP A 34 -9.26 -6.90 -6.54
N HIS A 35 -8.18 -7.46 -7.09
CA HIS A 35 -7.00 -7.89 -6.31
C HIS A 35 -5.89 -6.85 -6.26
N THR A 36 -5.93 -5.85 -7.15
CA THR A 36 -4.97 -4.75 -7.17
C THR A 36 -5.69 -3.41 -7.33
N HIS A 37 -5.36 -2.43 -6.49
CA HIS A 37 -5.87 -1.06 -6.56
C HIS A 37 -4.72 -0.06 -6.53
N LEU A 38 -4.71 0.86 -7.46
CA LEU A 38 -3.83 2.03 -7.46
C LEU A 38 -4.69 3.28 -7.24
N HIS A 39 -4.44 3.97 -6.13
CA HIS A 39 -5.13 5.20 -5.78
C HIS A 39 -4.40 6.40 -6.39
N PRO A 40 -5.11 7.45 -6.85
CA PRO A 40 -4.45 8.62 -7.45
C PRO A 40 -3.49 9.27 -6.44
N GLY A 41 -2.35 9.76 -6.94
CA GLY A 41 -1.37 10.46 -6.12
C GLY A 41 -1.91 11.74 -5.48
N LEU A 42 -1.24 12.16 -4.41
CA LEU A 42 -1.52 13.39 -3.67
C LEU A 42 -0.67 14.55 -4.19
N THR A 43 -1.25 15.75 -4.19
CA THR A 43 -0.48 16.97 -4.36
C THR A 43 0.44 17.23 -3.15
N GLN A 44 1.47 18.06 -3.34
CA GLN A 44 2.35 18.45 -2.24
C GLN A 44 1.58 19.09 -1.07
N GLU A 45 0.60 19.96 -1.37
CA GLU A 45 -0.23 20.60 -0.34
C GLU A 45 -1.05 19.57 0.45
N GLU A 46 -1.57 18.53 -0.21
CA GLU A 46 -2.28 17.44 0.47
C GLU A 46 -1.36 16.61 1.36
N ILE A 47 -0.13 16.34 0.91
CA ILE A 47 0.87 15.62 1.72
C ILE A 47 1.25 16.43 2.95
N GLU A 48 1.48 17.74 2.81
CA GLU A 48 1.79 18.62 3.94
C GLU A 48 0.65 18.66 4.96
N LYS A 49 -0.61 18.78 4.49
CA LYS A 49 -1.80 18.68 5.35
C LYS A 49 -1.91 17.32 6.04
N PHE A 50 -1.55 16.25 5.34
CA PHE A 50 -1.57 14.89 5.86
C PHE A 50 -0.52 14.70 6.96
N GLU A 51 0.72 15.15 6.76
CA GLU A 51 1.78 15.15 7.78
C GLU A 51 1.35 15.94 9.03
N LEU A 52 0.74 17.12 8.86
CA LEU A 52 0.21 17.93 9.96
C LEU A 52 -0.90 17.21 10.74
N ARG A 53 -1.81 16.53 10.04
CA ARG A 53 -2.90 15.75 10.66
C ARG A 53 -2.35 14.58 11.48
N VAL A 54 -1.39 13.85 10.93
CA VAL A 54 -0.75 12.70 11.62
C VAL A 54 0.21 13.17 12.73
N GLY A 55 0.66 14.42 12.67
CA GLY A 55 1.57 15.00 13.67
C GLY A 55 3.00 14.46 13.56
N ARG A 56 3.41 14.01 12.37
CA ARG A 56 4.74 13.44 12.11
C ARG A 56 5.18 13.73 10.68
N ASN A 57 6.46 14.02 10.49
CA ASN A 57 7.08 14.06 9.17
C ASN A 57 7.23 12.65 8.60
N PHE A 58 6.77 12.46 7.38
CA PHE A 58 6.94 11.23 6.64
C PHE A 58 8.33 11.12 6.01
N PRO A 59 8.84 9.89 5.85
CA PRO A 59 10.04 9.63 5.05
C PRO A 59 9.94 10.24 3.65
N VAL A 60 11.07 10.69 3.11
CA VAL A 60 11.15 11.36 1.80
C VAL A 60 10.66 10.43 0.69
N THR A 61 11.15 9.20 0.65
CA THR A 61 10.76 8.20 -0.35
C THR A 61 9.27 7.83 -0.26
N TYR A 62 8.69 7.83 0.94
CA TYR A 62 7.26 7.63 1.12
C TYR A 62 6.44 8.81 0.59
N LYS A 63 6.90 10.05 0.76
CA LYS A 63 6.25 11.23 0.15
C LYS A 63 6.31 11.20 -1.37
N GLU A 64 7.45 10.82 -1.94
CA GLU A 64 7.59 10.63 -3.38
C GLU A 64 6.63 9.55 -3.92
N PHE A 65 6.44 8.48 -3.13
CA PHE A 65 5.43 7.47 -3.41
C PHE A 65 4.02 8.07 -3.34
N LEU A 66 3.67 8.78 -2.27
CA LEU A 66 2.36 9.43 -2.11
C LEU A 66 2.04 10.40 -3.24
N SER A 67 3.03 11.12 -3.78
CA SER A 67 2.85 11.97 -4.95
C SER A 67 2.49 11.21 -6.23
N SER A 68 2.87 9.93 -6.30
CA SER A 68 2.51 9.05 -7.42
C SER A 68 1.20 8.29 -7.14
N TYR A 69 1.05 7.75 -5.93
CA TYR A 69 -0.10 6.94 -5.51
C TYR A 69 -0.43 7.17 -4.03
N ASN A 70 -1.68 7.50 -3.74
CA ASN A 70 -2.17 7.64 -2.37
C ASN A 70 -2.42 6.27 -1.72
N GLY A 71 -1.35 5.52 -1.45
CA GLY A 71 -1.43 4.13 -1.04
C GLY A 71 -1.74 3.19 -2.21
N CYS A 72 -1.74 1.89 -1.93
CA CYS A 72 -2.14 0.87 -2.90
C CYS A 72 -2.53 -0.43 -2.20
N TYR A 73 -3.25 -1.26 -2.94
CA TYR A 73 -3.48 -2.67 -2.60
C TYR A 73 -2.91 -3.50 -3.75
N LEU A 74 -1.98 -4.42 -3.50
CA LEU A 74 -1.31 -5.18 -4.57
C LEU A 74 -1.47 -6.68 -4.35
N PHE A 75 -2.06 -7.37 -5.32
CA PHE A 75 -2.16 -8.83 -5.42
C PHE A 75 -2.71 -9.54 -4.19
N ASP A 76 -3.55 -8.88 -3.39
CA ASP A 76 -3.93 -9.27 -2.03
C ASP A 76 -2.78 -9.44 -1.01
N LEU A 77 -1.53 -9.26 -1.46
CA LEU A 77 -0.31 -9.46 -0.70
C LEU A 77 0.01 -8.24 0.16
N LEU A 78 -0.16 -7.04 -0.39
CA LEU A 78 0.29 -5.81 0.24
C LEU A 78 -0.82 -4.79 0.30
N ARG A 79 -0.98 -4.20 1.48
CA ARG A 79 -1.76 -2.98 1.67
C ARG A 79 -0.83 -1.87 2.15
N MET A 80 -0.58 -0.90 1.28
CA MET A 80 0.18 0.29 1.60
C MET A 80 -0.76 1.43 1.96
N GLY A 81 -0.53 2.02 3.13
CA GLY A 81 -1.34 3.12 3.65
C GLY A 81 -1.21 4.39 2.80
N GLY A 82 -2.18 5.26 2.95
CA GLY A 82 -2.16 6.60 2.42
C GLY A 82 -3.09 7.49 3.24
N ARG A 83 -3.58 8.57 2.63
CA ARG A 83 -4.57 9.49 3.21
C ARG A 83 -5.97 8.95 2.92
N GLU A 84 -6.78 8.75 3.96
CA GLU A 84 -8.20 8.45 3.78
C GLU A 84 -8.96 9.61 3.09
N LEU A 85 -10.17 9.33 2.64
CA LEU A 85 -11.04 10.33 2.01
C LEU A 85 -11.60 11.32 3.05
N ASP A 86 -11.63 12.61 2.70
CA ASP A 86 -12.20 13.66 3.57
C ASP A 86 -13.72 13.46 3.81
N SER A 87 -14.41 12.81 2.88
CA SER A 87 -15.82 12.48 3.02
C SER A 87 -16.24 11.32 2.12
N TYR A 88 -17.11 10.46 2.64
CA TYR A 88 -17.77 9.40 1.87
C TYR A 88 -19.09 9.86 1.22
N LYS A 89 -19.48 11.14 1.40
CA LYS A 89 -20.78 11.64 0.93
C LYS A 89 -20.87 11.59 -0.60
N GLY A 90 -21.86 10.84 -1.09
CA GLY A 90 -22.14 10.74 -2.52
C GLY A 90 -21.27 9.73 -3.25
N LEU A 91 -20.48 8.92 -2.54
CA LEU A 91 -19.74 7.79 -3.09
C LEU A 91 -20.61 6.52 -3.14
N THR A 92 -20.41 5.71 -4.16
CA THR A 92 -21.01 4.36 -4.22
C THR A 92 -20.40 3.45 -3.15
N ILE A 93 -21.06 2.33 -2.82
CA ILE A 93 -20.53 1.35 -1.86
C ILE A 93 -19.15 0.85 -2.31
N GLU A 94 -18.97 0.59 -3.61
CA GLU A 94 -17.69 0.18 -4.19
C GLU A 94 -16.60 1.24 -3.98
N GLU A 95 -16.90 2.52 -4.23
CA GLU A 95 -15.96 3.62 -4.02
C GLU A 95 -15.55 3.77 -2.55
N GLN A 96 -16.47 3.53 -1.62
CA GLN A 96 -16.17 3.59 -0.18
C GLN A 96 -15.30 2.40 0.26
N VAL A 97 -15.65 1.18 -0.16
CA VAL A 97 -14.93 -0.05 0.20
C VAL A 97 -13.53 -0.10 -0.44
N ARG A 98 -13.37 0.47 -1.64
CA ARG A 98 -12.10 0.54 -2.38
C ARG A 98 -11.38 1.88 -2.17
N SER A 99 -11.61 2.52 -1.02
CA SER A 99 -10.87 3.71 -0.61
C SER A 99 -9.53 3.34 0.02
N THR A 100 -8.59 4.29 0.01
CA THR A 100 -7.28 4.14 0.63
C THR A 100 -7.41 3.88 2.13
N VAL A 101 -6.61 2.96 2.67
CA VAL A 101 -6.50 2.76 4.12
C VAL A 101 -5.58 3.81 4.73
N ASP A 102 -6.01 4.41 5.84
CA ASP A 102 -5.21 5.42 6.52
C ASP A 102 -3.89 4.84 7.04
N VAL A 103 -2.77 5.49 6.73
CA VAL A 103 -1.47 5.08 7.27
C VAL A 103 -1.44 5.15 8.80
N GLN A 104 -2.23 6.04 9.39
CA GLN A 104 -2.35 6.14 10.84
C GLN A 104 -2.98 4.88 11.44
N ASP A 105 -4.01 4.32 10.81
CA ASP A 105 -4.62 3.07 11.25
C ASP A 105 -3.61 1.91 11.21
N ILE A 106 -2.84 1.81 10.13
CA ILE A 106 -1.77 0.80 10.00
C ILE A 106 -0.73 0.99 11.12
N GLN A 107 -0.31 2.23 11.38
CA GLN A 107 0.62 2.51 12.47
C GLN A 107 0.03 2.09 13.82
N GLU A 108 -1.19 2.49 14.16
CA GLU A 108 -1.80 2.22 15.46
C GLU A 108 -2.00 0.73 15.73
N ILE A 109 -2.38 -0.04 14.71
CA ILE A 109 -2.57 -1.49 14.82
C ILE A 109 -1.25 -2.20 15.17
N HIS A 110 -0.14 -1.76 14.55
CA HIS A 110 1.15 -2.46 14.60
C HIS A 110 2.15 -1.85 15.59
N LEU A 111 1.97 -0.60 16.01
CA LEU A 111 2.85 0.08 16.96
C LEU A 111 2.76 -0.61 18.34
N ARG A 112 3.94 -0.86 18.93
CA ARG A 112 4.09 -1.48 20.25
C ARG A 112 5.14 -0.73 21.05
N LYS A 113 5.16 -0.93 22.37
CA LYS A 113 6.12 -0.28 23.30
C LYS A 113 7.59 -0.44 22.92
N ARG A 114 7.95 -1.51 22.19
CA ARG A 114 9.33 -1.81 21.77
C ARG A 114 9.63 -1.47 20.31
N THR A 115 8.65 -0.99 19.54
CA THR A 115 8.91 -0.51 18.18
C THR A 115 9.86 0.68 18.26
N PRO A 116 11.00 0.67 17.54
CA PRO A 116 11.90 1.82 17.53
C PRO A 116 11.16 3.09 17.08
N LYS A 117 11.40 4.21 17.77
CA LYS A 117 10.67 5.47 17.52
C LYS A 117 10.85 6.01 16.11
N GLU A 118 12.03 5.78 15.53
CA GLU A 118 12.35 6.21 14.17
C GLU A 118 11.63 5.37 13.11
N HIS A 119 11.12 4.19 13.45
CA HIS A 119 10.41 3.37 12.48
C HIS A 119 9.10 4.03 12.06
N PHE A 120 8.86 4.08 10.76
CA PHE A 120 7.61 4.51 10.17
C PHE A 120 6.90 3.29 9.57
N ILE A 121 5.81 2.86 10.18
CA ILE A 121 5.03 1.71 9.71
C ILE A 121 4.10 2.21 8.61
N PHE A 122 4.23 1.69 7.40
CA PHE A 122 3.55 2.25 6.23
C PHE A 122 2.71 1.23 5.46
N ALA A 123 2.92 -0.06 5.70
CA ALA A 123 2.17 -1.11 5.01
C ALA A 123 2.05 -2.37 5.87
N ASP A 124 1.09 -3.23 5.52
CA ASP A 124 0.98 -4.57 6.08
C ASP A 124 0.54 -5.62 5.06
N SER A 125 0.72 -6.87 5.44
CA SER A 125 0.30 -8.05 4.70
C SER A 125 -0.42 -9.01 5.64
N LEU A 126 -1.71 -9.21 5.40
CA LEU A 126 -2.48 -10.21 6.15
C LEU A 126 -2.04 -11.63 5.79
N VAL A 127 -1.77 -11.89 4.50
CA VAL A 127 -1.31 -13.19 4.00
C VAL A 127 0.03 -13.58 4.60
N LYS A 128 0.99 -12.67 4.57
CA LYS A 128 2.35 -12.91 5.08
C LYS A 128 2.41 -12.79 6.61
N ASN A 129 1.31 -12.37 7.26
CA ASN A 129 1.25 -12.09 8.69
C ASN A 129 2.45 -11.20 9.10
N ALA A 130 2.67 -10.13 8.34
CA ALA A 130 3.80 -9.23 8.47
C ALA A 130 3.37 -7.76 8.31
N TYR A 131 4.19 -6.85 8.82
CA TYR A 131 4.06 -5.41 8.57
C TYR A 131 5.40 -4.84 8.16
N TYR A 132 5.35 -3.73 7.44
CA TYR A 132 6.51 -3.12 6.80
C TYR A 132 6.80 -1.77 7.41
N VAL A 133 8.08 -1.54 7.68
CA VAL A 133 8.56 -0.31 8.31
C VAL A 133 9.67 0.30 7.48
N MET A 134 9.70 1.62 7.37
CA MET A 134 10.90 2.34 6.97
C MET A 134 11.71 2.66 8.23
N ASP A 135 13.00 2.35 8.21
CA ASP A 135 13.92 2.76 9.26
C ASP A 135 14.42 4.20 9.05
N LYS A 136 15.36 4.64 9.90
CA LYS A 136 15.93 6.00 9.85
C LYS A 136 16.68 6.30 8.54
N ASP A 137 17.15 5.28 7.84
CA ASP A 137 17.90 5.37 6.60
C ASP A 137 16.97 5.10 5.39
N GLU A 138 15.66 5.07 5.65
CA GLU A 138 14.57 4.77 4.71
C GLU A 138 14.67 3.40 4.03
N LYS A 139 15.39 2.46 4.66
CA LYS A 139 15.35 1.04 4.27
C LYS A 139 14.03 0.44 4.70
N VAL A 140 13.48 -0.45 3.88
CA VAL A 140 12.24 -1.16 4.21
C VAL A 140 12.58 -2.46 4.93
N LEU A 141 11.98 -2.68 6.10
CA LEU A 141 12.09 -3.92 6.86
C LEU A 141 10.74 -4.63 6.88
N GLU A 142 10.73 -5.91 6.52
CA GLU A 142 9.60 -6.81 6.75
C GLU A 142 9.68 -7.35 8.17
N VAL A 143 8.63 -7.15 8.97
CA VAL A 143 8.60 -7.57 10.37
C VAL A 143 7.46 -8.54 10.60
N ASP A 144 7.79 -9.71 11.15
CA ASP A 144 6.81 -10.73 11.51
C ASP A 144 5.82 -10.18 12.54
N PHE A 145 4.51 -10.32 12.27
CA PHE A 145 3.48 -9.76 13.13
C PHE A 145 3.47 -10.39 14.53
N ARG A 146 3.85 -11.67 14.68
CA ARG A 146 3.75 -12.37 15.98
C ARG A 146 5.02 -12.21 16.82
N THR A 147 6.16 -12.55 16.24
CA THR A 147 7.47 -12.61 16.88
C THR A 147 8.18 -11.26 16.91
N LYS A 148 7.76 -10.31 16.05
CA LYS A 148 8.34 -8.97 15.92
C LYS A 148 9.80 -8.97 15.49
N LYS A 149 10.26 -10.06 14.89
CA LYS A 149 11.59 -10.15 14.29
C LYS A 149 11.55 -9.58 12.88
N VAL A 150 12.61 -8.90 12.51
CA VAL A 150 12.87 -8.57 11.10
C VAL A 150 13.07 -9.89 10.37
N ILE A 151 12.25 -10.13 9.34
CA ILE A 151 12.32 -11.31 8.46
C ILE A 151 13.23 -10.99 7.28
N GLU A 152 13.01 -9.82 6.67
CA GLU A 152 13.68 -9.42 5.44
C GLU A 152 13.96 -7.91 5.44
N ASN A 153 14.90 -7.48 4.60
CA ASN A 153 15.34 -6.09 4.46
C ASN A 153 15.54 -5.73 2.99
N TYR A 154 15.09 -4.54 2.62
CA TYR A 154 15.20 -3.99 1.28
C TYR A 154 15.90 -2.64 1.34
N ASP A 155 16.87 -2.42 0.46
CA ASP A 155 17.66 -1.20 0.45
C ASP A 155 16.84 0.05 0.08
N THR A 156 15.78 -0.11 -0.72
CA THR A 156 14.89 0.99 -1.12
C THR A 156 13.43 0.56 -1.17
N LEU A 157 12.51 1.54 -1.11
CA LEU A 157 11.08 1.30 -1.33
C LEU A 157 10.80 0.71 -2.73
N LYS A 158 11.58 1.10 -3.74
CA LYS A 158 11.45 0.57 -5.09
C LYS A 158 11.78 -0.92 -5.14
N ASP A 159 12.87 -1.35 -4.51
CA ASP A 159 13.28 -2.76 -4.48
C ASP A 159 12.22 -3.62 -3.78
N PHE A 160 11.66 -3.11 -2.69
CA PHE A 160 10.53 -3.72 -2.00
C PHE A 160 9.31 -3.88 -2.92
N ILE A 161 8.88 -2.82 -3.61
CA ILE A 161 7.72 -2.88 -4.53
C ILE A 161 7.98 -3.85 -5.68
N VAL A 162 9.19 -3.86 -6.25
CA VAL A 162 9.57 -4.82 -7.30
C VAL A 162 9.45 -6.26 -6.81
N GLN A 163 9.87 -6.54 -5.57
CA GLN A 163 9.73 -7.88 -5.01
C GLN A 163 8.28 -8.29 -4.79
N ILE A 164 7.42 -7.37 -4.33
CA ILE A 164 5.98 -7.62 -4.18
C ILE A 164 5.34 -7.89 -5.55
N ILE A 165 5.74 -7.17 -6.60
CA ILE A 165 5.27 -7.42 -7.97
C ILE A 165 5.71 -8.80 -8.45
N GLN A 166 6.96 -9.20 -8.18
CA GLN A 166 7.44 -10.53 -8.57
C GLN A 166 6.67 -11.64 -7.86
N GLU A 167 6.47 -11.53 -6.55
CA GLU A 167 5.65 -12.47 -5.77
C GLU A 167 4.20 -12.52 -6.27
N GLY A 168 3.62 -11.37 -6.61
CA GLY A 168 2.28 -11.28 -7.22
C GLY A 168 2.18 -11.99 -8.57
N LYS A 169 3.17 -11.81 -9.45
CA LYS A 169 3.26 -12.54 -10.73
C LYS A 169 3.34 -14.05 -10.53
N ASP A 170 4.17 -14.48 -9.58
CA ASP A 170 4.34 -15.90 -9.26
C ASP A 170 3.03 -16.49 -8.71
N ASN A 171 2.31 -15.78 -7.85
CA ASN A 171 1.01 -16.22 -7.34
C ASN A 171 -0.04 -16.35 -8.45
N ILE A 172 -0.15 -15.35 -9.34
CA ILE A 172 -1.07 -15.39 -10.48
C ILE A 172 -0.73 -16.57 -11.40
N ALA A 173 0.55 -16.80 -11.71
CA ALA A 173 0.98 -17.92 -12.55
C ALA A 173 0.67 -19.30 -11.95
N ASN A 174 0.51 -19.37 -10.63
CA ASN A 174 0.14 -20.59 -9.89
C ASN A 174 -1.35 -20.60 -9.48
N GLU A 175 -2.18 -19.69 -9.99
CA GLU A 175 -3.61 -19.57 -9.66
C GLU A 175 -3.88 -19.39 -8.16
N ILE A 176 -2.96 -18.72 -7.44
CA ILE A 176 -3.07 -18.43 -6.02
C ILE A 176 -3.71 -17.05 -5.83
N TYR A 177 -4.91 -17.04 -5.27
CA TYR A 177 -5.66 -15.83 -4.90
C TYR A 177 -6.09 -15.92 -3.44
N PHE A 178 -6.07 -14.80 -2.72
CA PHE A 178 -6.31 -14.81 -1.28
C PHE A 178 -7.70 -14.26 -0.97
N GLU A 179 -8.57 -15.11 -0.43
CA GLU A 179 -9.88 -14.70 0.08
C GLU A 179 -9.80 -14.35 1.57
N PHE A 180 -10.23 -13.14 1.93
CA PHE A 180 -10.44 -12.74 3.32
C PHE A 180 -11.94 -12.73 3.62
N ARG A 181 -12.39 -13.68 4.43
CA ARG A 181 -13.77 -13.79 4.92
C ARG A 181 -14.00 -12.99 6.19
#